data_AF-A0A1A7Y9G7-F1
#
_entry.id   AF-A0A1A7Y9G7-F1
#
_cell.length_a   1.000
_cell.length_b   1.000
_cell.length_c   1.000
_cell.angle_alpha   90.00
_cell.angle_beta   90.00
_cell.angle_gamma   90.00
#
_symmetry.space_group_name_H-M   'P 1'
#
loop_
_entity.id
_entity.type
_entity.pdbx_description
1 polymer ?
#
loop_
_entity_poly.entity_id
_entity_poly.type
_entity_poly.pdbx_seq_one_letter_code
_entity_poly.pdbx_strand_id
1 'polypeptide(L)' 'SDQTPPLDKPTQRSAFRPKASSTHDWIGPPNRLSNLRPIVYHIPEKESDLEKRLRKLRQETEDWNHEFWTKQNISFSK' A
#
# COMPACT_ATOMS: atom_id res chain seq x y z
N SER A 1 -9.58 -1.51 -32.21
CA SER A 1 -8.31 -1.40 -31.49
C SER A 1 -8.63 -1.22 -30.02
N ASP A 2 -8.81 -2.32 -29.29
CA ASP A 2 -9.12 -2.28 -27.86
C ASP A 2 -7.82 -2.17 -27.07
N GLN A 3 -7.54 -0.99 -26.52
CA GLN A 3 -6.51 -0.84 -25.50
C GLN A 3 -7.15 -1.02 -24.13
N THR A 4 -7.02 -2.24 -23.60
CA THR A 4 -7.20 -2.51 -22.18
C THR A 4 -6.00 -1.92 -21.42
N PRO A 5 -6.20 -1.17 -20.33
CA PRO A 5 -5.09 -0.68 -19.51
C PRO A 5 -4.36 -1.88 -18.88
N PRO A 6 -3.03 -1.83 -18.70
CA PRO A 6 -2.30 -2.93 -18.10
C PRO A 6 -2.82 -3.14 -16.68
N LEU A 7 -3.34 -4.33 -16.41
CA LEU A 7 -3.64 -4.77 -15.06
C LEU A 7 -2.32 -4.81 -14.30
N ASP A 8 -2.06 -3.79 -13.49
CA ASP A 8 -0.86 -3.67 -12.67
C ASP A 8 -0.73 -4.92 -11.79
N LYS A 9 0.25 -5.76 -12.14
CA LYS A 9 0.63 -6.92 -11.34
C LYS A 9 0.98 -6.40 -9.95
N PRO A 10 0.49 -7.02 -8.86
CA PRO A 10 0.87 -6.61 -7.52
C PRO A 10 2.38 -6.72 -7.39
N THR A 11 3.05 -5.57 -7.42
CA THR A 11 4.48 -5.41 -7.16
C THR A 11 4.81 -6.30 -5.98
N GLN A 12 5.72 -7.26 -6.16
CA GLN A 12 6.09 -8.22 -5.11
C GLN A 12 6.47 -7.46 -3.83
N ARG A 13 5.49 -7.30 -2.94
CA ARG A 13 5.66 -6.81 -1.58
C ARG A 13 6.63 -7.80 -0.95
N SER A 14 7.78 -7.34 -0.45
CA SER A 14 8.78 -8.21 0.17
C SER A 14 8.05 -9.21 1.08
N ALA A 15 8.23 -10.51 0.84
CA ALA A 15 7.40 -11.57 1.41
C ALA A 15 7.53 -11.74 2.93
N PHE A 16 8.36 -10.91 3.57
CA PHE A 16 8.42 -10.83 5.02
C PHE A 16 7.25 -10.00 5.56
N ARG A 17 6.07 -10.63 5.63
CA ARG A 17 4.99 -10.17 6.50
C ARG A 17 5.16 -10.92 7.82
N PRO A 18 5.63 -10.28 8.91
CA PRO A 18 5.52 -10.92 10.20
C PRO A 18 4.04 -11.25 10.43
N LYS A 19 3.75 -12.33 11.16
CA LYS A 19 2.39 -12.63 11.61
C LYS A 19 1.81 -11.36 12.18
N ALA A 20 0.57 -11.03 11.80
CA ALA A 20 -0.14 -9.86 12.30
C ALA A 20 -0.08 -9.90 13.83
N SER A 21 0.81 -9.10 14.43
CA SER A 21 0.84 -9.00 15.88
C SER A 21 -0.46 -8.29 16.25
N SER A 22 -1.13 -8.82 17.27
CA SER A 22 -2.54 -8.56 17.59
C SER A 22 -2.89 -7.11 17.97
N THR A 23 -1.94 -6.16 17.89
CA THR A 23 -2.07 -4.85 18.55
C THR A 23 -1.48 -3.65 17.81
N HIS A 24 -0.62 -3.84 16.80
CA HIS A 24 0.11 -2.71 16.18
C HIS A 24 0.13 -2.81 14.65
N ASP A 25 0.14 -1.64 14.01
CA ASP A 25 0.32 -1.52 12.57
C ASP A 25 1.73 -1.96 12.17
N TRP A 26 1.82 -2.68 11.04
CA TRP A 26 3.09 -3.13 10.51
C TRP A 26 3.58 -2.22 9.40
N ILE A 27 4.79 -1.68 9.55
CA ILE A 27 5.45 -0.84 8.54
C ILE A 27 6.55 -1.65 7.87
N GLY A 28 6.39 -1.88 6.57
CA GLY A 28 7.31 -2.68 5.77
C GLY A 28 8.59 -1.95 5.34
N PRO A 29 9.54 -2.69 4.73
CA PRO A 29 10.74 -2.09 4.16
C PRO A 29 10.38 -1.13 3.01
N PRO A 30 11.24 -0.12 2.74
CA PRO A 30 10.99 0.86 1.69
C PRO A 30 10.86 0.18 0.33
N ASN A 31 9.87 0.62 -0.45
CA ASN A 31 9.68 0.15 -1.81
C ASN A 31 10.78 0.69 -2.72
N ARG A 32 11.36 -0.15 -3.58
CA ARG A 32 12.48 0.22 -4.45
C ARG A 32 12.13 1.27 -5.51
N LEU A 33 10.86 1.38 -5.90
CA LEU A 33 10.41 2.30 -6.95
C LEU A 33 9.89 3.61 -6.37
N SER A 34 8.98 3.56 -5.39
CA SER A 34 8.42 4.77 -4.78
C SER A 34 9.21 5.31 -3.59
N ASN A 35 10.19 4.57 -3.06
CA ASN A 35 10.87 4.84 -1.77
C ASN A 35 9.95 4.90 -0.53
N LEU A 36 8.64 4.68 -0.70
CA LEU A 36 7.66 4.69 0.37
C LEU A 36 7.59 3.35 1.09
N ARG A 37 7.30 3.39 2.39
CA ARG A 37 7.11 2.18 3.22
C ARG A 37 5.65 1.74 3.17
N PRO A 38 5.35 0.48 2.79
CA PRO A 38 3.98 -0.02 2.82
C PRO A 38 3.52 -0.22 4.26
N ILE A 39 2.29 0.16 4.57
CA ILE A 39 1.67 0.00 5.89
C ILE A 39 0.61 -1.10 5.80
N VAL A 40 0.68 -2.08 6.70
CA VAL A 40 -0.36 -3.08 6.89
C VAL A 40 -1.04 -2.76 8.21
N TYR A 41 -2.21 -2.14 8.08
CA TYR A 41 -3.05 -1.79 9.22
C TYR A 41 -3.52 -3.03 9.97
N HIS A 42 -3.43 -2.97 11.29
CA HIS A 42 -4.08 -3.95 12.14
C HIS A 42 -5.60 -3.79 12.03
N ILE A 43 -6.31 -4.93 11.91
CA ILE A 43 -7.77 -4.96 11.90
C ILE A 43 -8.21 -5.61 13.21
N PRO A 44 -8.74 -4.83 14.17
CA PRO A 44 -9.23 -5.39 15.42
C PRO A 44 -10.52 -6.19 15.20
N GLU A 45 -10.74 -7.24 16.00
CA GLU A 45 -11.94 -8.10 15.87
C GLU A 45 -13.26 -7.35 16.12
N LYS A 46 -13.21 -6.25 16.91
CA LYS A 46 -14.35 -5.38 17.24
C LYS A 46 -14.22 -4.00 16.59
N GLU A 47 -13.75 -3.93 15.34
CA GLU A 47 -13.64 -2.68 14.59
C GLU A 47 -15.02 -1.99 14.46
N SER A 48 -15.11 -0.73 14.90
CA SER A 48 -16.28 0.13 14.66
C SER A 48 -16.41 0.47 13.17
N ASP A 49 -17.63 0.72 12.68
CA ASP A 49 -17.84 1.16 11.30
C ASP A 49 -17.05 2.43 10.94
N LEU A 50 -16.86 3.33 11.91
CA LEU A 50 -16.03 4.53 11.75
C LEU A 50 -14.55 4.17 11.57
N GLU A 51 -14.03 3.28 12.39
CA GLU A 51 -12.63 2.82 12.34
C GLU A 51 -12.35 2.11 11.02
N LYS A 52 -13.29 1.27 10.57
CA LYS A 52 -13.22 0.60 9.27
C LYS A 52 -13.18 1.58 8.11
N ARG A 53 -14.03 2.62 8.15
CA ARG A 53 -14.05 3.67 7.14
C ARG A 53 -12.74 4.45 7.14
N LEU A 54 -12.23 4.81 8.32
CA LEU A 54 -10.97 5.51 8.48
C LEU A 54 -9.79 4.69 7.94
N ARG A 55 -9.73 3.39 8.25
CA ARG A 55 -8.71 2.48 7.72
C ARG A 55 -8.76 2.38 6.20
N LYS A 56 -9.94 2.27 5.60
CA LYS A 56 -10.10 2.26 4.13
C LYS A 56 -9.59 3.56 3.49
N LEU A 57 -9.99 4.71 4.04
CA LEU A 57 -9.54 6.03 3.58
C LEU A 57 -8.01 6.14 3.62
N ARG A 58 -7.38 5.64 4.69
CA ARG A 58 -5.91 5.59 4.78
C ARG A 58 -5.29 4.69 3.71
N GLN A 59 -5.82 3.48 3.51
CA GLN A 59 -5.32 2.55 2.48
C GLN A 59 -5.44 3.14 1.07
N GLU A 60 -6.59 3.74 0.73
CA GLU A 60 -6.80 4.42 -0.55
C GLU A 60 -5.82 5.58 -0.76
N THR A 61 -5.56 6.37 0.30
CA THR A 61 -4.59 7.47 0.26
C THR A 61 -3.17 6.96 0.04
N GLU A 62 -2.79 5.88 0.71
CA GLU A 62 -1.46 5.27 0.60
C GLU A 62 -1.23 4.64 -0.76
N ASP A 63 -2.21 3.94 -1.30
CA ASP A 63 -2.15 3.33 -2.64
C ASP A 63 -1.98 4.44 -3.70
N TRP A 64 -2.76 5.53 -3.59
CA TRP A 64 -2.59 6.69 -4.47
C TRP A 64 -1.22 7.35 -4.34
N ASN A 65 -0.73 7.54 -3.10
CA ASN A 65 0.59 8.12 -2.84
C ASN A 65 1.70 7.24 -3.42
N HIS A 66 1.57 5.91 -3.27
CA HIS A 66 2.51 4.94 -3.82
C HIS A 66 2.57 5.01 -5.35
N GLU A 67 1.42 5.00 -6.01
CA GLU A 67 1.35 5.14 -7.46
C GLU A 67 1.94 6.46 -7.94
N PHE A 68 1.60 7.56 -7.25
CA PHE A 68 2.10 8.89 -7.58
C PHE A 68 3.64 8.91 -7.54
N TRP A 69 4.25 8.50 -6.42
CA TRP A 69 5.70 8.49 -6.28
C TRP A 69 6.39 7.49 -7.20
N THR A 70 5.77 6.34 -7.46
CA THR A 70 6.28 5.39 -8.45
C THR A 70 6.37 6.05 -9.82
N LYS A 71 5.30 6.71 -10.28
CA LYS A 71 5.25 7.41 -11.57
C LYS A 71 6.25 8.56 -11.63
N GLN A 72 6.34 9.38 -10.57
CA GLN A 72 7.28 10.50 -10.50
C GLN A 72 8.74 10.03 -10.52
N ASN A 73 9.10 9.04 -9.71
CA ASN A 73 10.48 8.54 -9.65
C ASN A 73 10.91 7.90 -10.98
N ILE A 74 10.01 7.17 -11.66
CA ILE A 74 10.26 6.64 -13.00
C ILE A 74 10.45 7.77 -14.01
N SER A 75 9.61 8.81 -13.97
CA SER A 75 9.71 9.95 -14.89
C SER A 75 10.98 10.77 -14.69
N PHE A 76 11.46 10.89 -13.45
CA PHE A 76 12.66 11.64 -13.10
C PHE A 76 13.97 10.85 -13.35
N SER A 77 13.89 9.52 -13.33
CA SER A 77 15.05 8.65 -13.61
C SER A 77 15.32 8.43 -15.11
N LYS A 78 14.60 9.13 -15.99
CA LYS A 78 14.83 9.18 -17.44
C LYS A 78 15.60 10.44 -17.80
#